data_AF-A0A2X1JZ74-F1
#
_entry.id   AF-A0A2X1JZ74-F1
#
_cell.length_a   1.000
_cell.length_b   1.000
_cell.length_c   1.000
_cell.angle_alpha   90.00
_cell.angle_beta   90.00
_cell.angle_gamma   90.00
#
_symmetry.space_group_name_H-M   'P 1'
#
loop_
_entity.id
_entity.type
_entity.pdbx_description
1 polymer ?
#
loop_
_entity_poly.entity_id
_entity_poly.type
_entity_poly.pdbx_seq_one_letter_code
_entity_poly.pdbx_strand_id
1 'polypeptide(L)' 'MKLSRRSFMKANAVAAAAAAAGLSVPGVARAVVGQQEAIKWDKAPCRFCGTGCGVLVGTQQGRVVACQGDPDAPV' A
#
# COMPACT_ATOMS: atom_id res chain seq x y z
N MET A 1 6.05 3.43 -25.27
CA MET A 1 5.46 4.74 -25.65
C MET A 1 6.14 5.84 -24.86
N LYS A 2 6.75 6.84 -25.52
CA LYS A 2 7.34 7.99 -24.82
C LYS A 2 6.20 8.89 -24.31
N LEU A 3 6.13 9.11 -23.01
CA LEU A 3 5.11 9.96 -22.39
C LEU A 3 5.32 11.41 -22.86
N SER A 4 4.43 11.93 -23.71
CA SER A 4 4.49 13.33 -24.13
C SER A 4 3.76 14.21 -23.10
N ARG A 5 4.24 15.45 -22.89
CA ARG A 5 3.58 16.43 -21.99
C ARG A 5 2.08 16.59 -22.32
N ARG A 6 1.74 16.59 -23.60
CA ARG A 6 0.36 16.64 -24.10
C ARG A 6 -0.45 15.41 -23.69
N SER A 7 0.13 14.21 -23.81
CA SER A 7 -0.54 12.97 -23.39
C SER A 7 -0.78 12.95 -21.88
N PHE A 8 0.17 13.45 -21.08
CA PHE A 8 0.02 13.58 -19.63
C PHE A 8 -1.10 14.56 -19.26
N MET A 9 -1.16 15.73 -19.90
CA MET A 9 -2.23 16.70 -19.66
C MET A 9 -3.62 16.15 -20.02
N LYS A 10 -3.73 15.41 -21.13
CA LYS A 10 -4.99 14.75 -21.50
C LYS A 10 -5.43 13.70 -20.49
N ALA A 11 -4.50 12.89 -19.98
CA ALA A 11 -4.81 11.87 -18.97
C ALA A 11 -5.33 12.49 -17.67
N ASN A 12 -4.72 13.59 -17.20
CA ASN A 12 -5.18 14.30 -16.00
C ASN A 12 -6.54 14.97 -16.21
N ALA A 13 -6.79 15.57 -17.37
CA ALA A 13 -8.09 16.17 -17.69
C ALA A 13 -9.21 15.11 -17.66
N VAL A 14 -8.97 13.94 -18.25
CA VAL A 14 -9.91 12.80 -18.21
C VAL A 14 -10.11 12.31 -16.78
N ALA A 15 -9.04 12.16 -16.00
CA ALA A 15 -9.12 11.72 -14.61
C ALA A 15 -9.92 12.70 -13.73
N ALA A 16 -9.70 14.01 -13.87
CA ALA A 16 -10.40 15.03 -13.12
C ALA A 16 -11.91 15.10 -13.47
N ALA A 17 -12.24 15.03 -14.76
CA ALA A 17 -13.63 15.02 -15.20
C ALA A 17 -14.38 13.77 -14.73
N ALA A 18 -13.74 12.60 -14.80
CA ALA A 18 -14.33 11.36 -14.34
C ALA A 18 -14.51 11.34 -12.81
N ALA A 19 -13.55 11.86 -12.05
CA ALA A 19 -13.68 12.01 -10.60
C ALA A 19 -14.85 12.93 -10.21
N ALA A 20 -15.01 14.06 -10.91
CA ALA A 20 -16.13 14.98 -10.69
C ALA A 20 -17.49 14.37 -11.08
N ALA A 21 -17.52 13.55 -12.13
CA ALA A 21 -18.72 12.86 -12.60
C ALA A 21 -19.02 11.55 -11.84
N GLY A 22 -18.15 11.13 -10.91
CA GLY A 22 -18.27 9.85 -10.20
C GLY A 22 -18.03 8.61 -11.08
N LEU A 23 -17.40 8.77 -12.24
CA LEU A 23 -17.06 7.69 -13.16
C LEU A 23 -15.67 7.14 -12.86
N SER A 24 -15.52 5.81 -12.88
CA SER A 24 -14.22 5.17 -12.81
C SER A 24 -13.55 5.15 -14.18
N VAL A 25 -12.29 5.61 -14.28
CA VAL A 25 -11.49 5.53 -15.52
C VAL A 25 -10.65 4.26 -15.49
N PRO A 26 -10.90 3.28 -16.37
CA PRO A 26 -10.10 2.08 -16.45
C PRO A 26 -8.64 2.44 -16.77
N GLY A 27 -7.70 1.99 -15.93
CA GLY A 27 -6.26 2.15 -16.15
C GLY A 27 -5.56 3.25 -15.34
N VAL A 28 -6.27 4.22 -14.76
CA VAL A 28 -5.65 5.25 -13.88
C VAL A 28 -5.28 4.65 -12.52
N ALA A 29 -6.09 3.73 -12.00
CA ALA A 29 -5.85 3.06 -10.73
C ALA A 29 -4.49 2.33 -10.68
N ARG A 30 -4.00 1.83 -11.83
CA ARG A 30 -2.73 1.09 -11.91
C ARG A 30 -1.49 1.99 -11.78
N ALA A 31 -1.61 3.30 -12.00
CA ALA A 31 -0.49 4.23 -11.88
C ALA A 31 -0.21 4.64 -10.42
N VAL A 32 -1.21 4.51 -9.53
CA VAL A 32 -1.08 4.85 -8.10
C VAL A 32 -0.54 3.66 -7.29
N VAL A 33 -0.76 2.44 -7.77
CA VAL A 33 -0.11 1.21 -7.29
C VAL A 33 1.16 0.98 -8.10
N GLY A 34 2.14 1.88 -7.95
CA GLY A 34 3.53 1.52 -8.28
C GLY A 34 3.85 0.22 -7.52
N GLN A 35 4.54 -0.74 -8.17
CA GLN A 35 4.76 -2.09 -7.65
C GLN A 35 5.02 -2.07 -6.14
N GLN A 36 3.97 -2.34 -5.36
CA GLN A 36 4.10 -2.46 -3.92
C GLN A 36 4.84 -3.76 -3.74
N GLU A 37 6.15 -3.67 -3.44
CA GLU A 37 6.93 -4.82 -3.00
C GLU A 37 6.12 -5.53 -1.92
N ALA A 38 5.94 -6.85 -2.06
CA ALA A 38 5.12 -7.59 -1.11
C ALA A 38 5.65 -7.36 0.32
N ILE A 39 4.76 -7.02 1.24
CA ILE A 39 5.12 -6.87 2.66
C ILE A 39 5.62 -8.22 3.16
N LYS A 40 6.84 -8.27 3.67
CA LYS A 40 7.38 -9.45 4.35
C LYS A 40 6.89 -9.45 5.80
N TRP A 41 6.27 -10.55 6.22
CA TRP A 41 5.78 -10.72 7.58
C TRP A 41 6.69 -11.66 8.36
N ASP A 42 7.19 -11.18 9.49
CA ASP A 42 7.99 -11.97 10.43
C ASP A 42 7.35 -11.92 11.83
N LYS A 43 7.41 -13.04 12.57
CA LYS A 43 6.90 -13.13 13.95
C LYS A 43 7.90 -12.53 14.94
N ALA A 44 7.43 -11.74 15.89
CA ALA A 44 8.22 -11.17 16.98
C ALA A 44 7.42 -11.09 18.28
N PRO A 45 8.08 -11.14 19.45
CA PRO A 45 7.43 -10.86 20.73
C PRO A 45 7.28 -9.34 20.96
N CYS A 46 6.09 -8.88 21.34
CA CYS A 46 5.81 -7.50 21.70
C CYS A 46 6.41 -7.14 23.06
N ARG A 47 7.27 -6.13 23.10
CA ARG A 47 7.98 -5.69 24.33
C ARG A 47 7.37 -4.44 24.98
N PHE A 48 6.16 -4.05 24.61
CA PHE A 48 5.55 -2.81 25.09
C PHE A 48 5.30 -2.81 26.61
N CYS A 49 4.60 -3.82 27.13
CA CYS A 49 4.25 -3.93 28.55
C CYS A 49 4.98 -5.03 29.31
N GLY A 50 5.85 -5.81 28.63
CA GLY A 50 6.59 -6.92 29.25
C GLY A 50 5.92 -8.30 29.18
N THR A 51 4.63 -8.38 28.83
CA THR A 51 3.90 -9.66 28.68
C THR A 51 4.46 -10.54 27.57
N GLY A 52 4.95 -9.94 26.47
CA GLY A 52 5.54 -10.68 25.37
C GLY A 52 4.54 -11.21 24.33
N CYS A 53 3.39 -10.55 24.13
CA CYS A 53 2.36 -10.95 23.16
C CYS A 53 2.95 -11.21 21.76
N GLY A 54 2.50 -12.25 21.08
CA GLY A 54 2.93 -12.55 19.71
C GLY A 54 2.38 -11.53 18.72
N VAL A 55 3.27 -10.93 17.93
CA VAL A 55 2.90 -9.99 16.86
C VAL A 55 3.59 -10.37 15.55
N LEU A 56 2.94 -10.07 14.44
CA LEU A 56 3.51 -10.12 13.10
C LEU A 56 3.95 -8.71 12.70
N VAL A 57 5.21 -8.57 12.35
CA VAL A 57 5.83 -7.33 11.91
C VAL A 57 5.96 -7.35 10.39
N GLY A 58 5.28 -6.43 9.73
CA GLY A 58 5.35 -6.22 8.29
C GLY A 58 6.48 -5.28 7.94
N THR A 59 7.46 -5.75 7.16
CA THR A 59 8.57 -4.95 6.65
C THR A 59 8.49 -4.76 5.14
N GLN A 60 8.84 -3.56 4.69
CA GLN A 60 8.93 -3.19 3.27
C GLN A 60 10.06 -2.17 3.13
N GLN A 61 10.96 -2.37 2.15
CA GLN A 61 12.11 -1.49 1.91
C GLN A 61 12.97 -1.24 3.17
N GLY A 62 13.19 -2.28 3.98
CA GLY A 62 13.97 -2.19 5.21
C GLY A 62 13.32 -1.37 6.34
N ARG A 63 12.04 -1.00 6.21
CA ARG A 63 11.26 -0.28 7.21
C ARG A 63 10.07 -1.10 7.69
N VAL A 64 9.68 -0.91 8.95
CA VAL A 64 8.43 -1.44 9.48
C VAL A 64 7.28 -0.58 8.97
N VAL A 65 6.29 -1.22 8.35
CA VAL A 65 5.11 -0.55 7.75
C VAL A 65 3.79 -0.99 8.37
N ALA A 66 3.78 -2.12 9.08
CA ALA A 66 2.61 -2.63 9.79
C ALA A 66 3.02 -3.50 10.98
N CYS A 67 2.18 -3.51 12.01
CA CYS A 67 2.20 -4.48 13.10
C CYS A 67 0.78 -4.97 13.35
N GLN A 68 0.61 -6.30 13.48
CA GLN A 68 -0.66 -6.92 13.83
C GLN A 68 -0.44 -8.02 14.88
N GLY A 69 -1.48 -8.35 15.64
CA GLY A 69 -1.43 -9.51 16.54
C GLY A 69 -1.28 -10.81 15.74
N ASP A 70 -0.55 -11.77 16.30
CA ASP A 70 -0.43 -13.10 15.71
C ASP A 70 -1.61 -13.99 16.16
N PRO A 71 -2.51 -14.40 15.24
CA PRO A 71 -3.67 -15.25 15.59
C PRO A 71 -3.28 -16.61 16.16
N ASP A 72 -2.08 -17.10 15.84
CA ASP A 72 -1.57 -18.38 16.29
C ASP A 72 -0.78 -18.26 17.61
N ALA A 73 -0.60 -17.04 18.13
CA ALA A 73 0.03 -16.83 19.41
C ALA A 73 -0.98 -17.03 20.56
N PRO A 74 -0.58 -17.70 21.66
CA PRO A 74 -1.47 -17.93 22.79
C PRO A 74 -1.81 -16.65 23.56
N VAL A 75 -0.96 -15.62 23.44
CA VAL A 75 -1.07 -14.31 24.09
C VAL A 75 -0.46 -13.22 23.22
#